data_AF-A0AAV2RDJ4-F1
#
_entry.id   AF-A0AAV2RDJ4-F1
#
_cell.length_a   1.000
_cell.length_b   1.000
_cell.length_c   1.000
_cell.angle_alpha   90.00
_cell.angle_beta   90.00
_cell.angle_gamma   90.00
#
_symmetry.space_group_name_H-M   'P 1'
#
loop_
_entity.id
_entity.type
_entity.pdbx_description
1 polymer ?
#
loop_
_entity_poly.entity_id
_entity_poly.type
_entity_poly.pdbx_seq_one_letter_code
_entity_poly.pdbx_strand_id
1 'polypeptide(L)'
;FQVFTLPQLKPFCKFKLTAHEGSRVRKIGLSTFNSTADKGYTEPAFLVVTNLGDFSAYSLPECRRQLHTMLIKKEDINGINSCVFSNRGEALYSVSPCELQRVSFSAQHITQSYGSLPAPDLPTPSATTAPVSNAQPDDSQDQKKNNNEAVSEDGGAMATDVSEESDDKALSPVLKV
;
A
#
# COMPACT_ATOMS: atom_id res chain seq x y z
N PHE A 1 -19.90 22.07 -13.47
CA PHE A 1 -19.07 22.54 -14.59
C PHE A 1 -19.93 22.63 -15.84
N GLN A 2 -19.73 23.63 -16.68
CA GLN A 2 -20.41 23.74 -17.97
C GLN A 2 -19.41 24.28 -19.00
N VAL A 3 -19.27 23.58 -20.11
CA VAL A 3 -18.34 23.88 -21.21
C VAL A 3 -19.16 24.34 -22.40
N PHE A 4 -18.67 25.37 -23.10
CA PHE A 4 -19.32 25.95 -24.27
C PHE A 4 -18.35 25.97 -25.45
N THR A 5 -18.84 25.76 -26.67
CA THR A 5 -18.03 25.98 -27.88
C THR A 5 -18.00 27.45 -28.25
N LEU A 6 -16.84 27.94 -28.70
CA LEU A 6 -16.67 29.30 -29.21
C LEU A 6 -16.67 29.30 -30.75
N PRO A 7 -17.12 30.38 -31.41
CA PRO A 7 -17.63 31.62 -30.82
C PRO A 7 -19.12 31.60 -30.43
N GLN A 8 -19.91 30.61 -30.87
CA GLN A 8 -21.39 30.67 -30.74
C GLN A 8 -21.95 30.36 -29.33
N LEU A 9 -21.09 30.10 -28.34
CA LEU A 9 -21.46 29.74 -26.95
C LEU A 9 -22.49 28.59 -26.85
N LYS A 10 -22.43 27.63 -27.78
CA LYS A 10 -23.30 26.44 -27.71
C LYS A 10 -22.84 25.53 -26.57
N PRO A 11 -23.73 24.98 -25.73
CA PRO A 11 -23.33 24.07 -24.67
C PRO A 11 -22.72 22.80 -25.25
N PHE A 12 -21.51 22.45 -24.81
CA PHE A 12 -20.80 21.22 -25.18
C PHE A 12 -21.02 20.13 -24.13
N CYS A 13 -20.70 20.44 -22.86
CA CYS A 13 -20.85 19.51 -21.74
C CYS A 13 -21.39 20.23 -20.50
N LYS A 14 -22.16 19.53 -19.66
CA LYS A 14 -22.62 20.01 -18.36
C LYS A 14 -22.57 18.91 -17.30
N PHE A 15 -21.67 19.06 -16.33
CA PHE A 15 -21.59 18.20 -15.15
C PHE A 15 -22.18 18.90 -13.91
N LYS A 16 -23.15 18.28 -13.25
CA LYS A 16 -23.88 18.84 -12.10
C LYS A 16 -23.37 18.24 -10.76
N LEU A 17 -22.17 18.62 -10.33
CA LEU A 17 -21.53 18.14 -9.09
C LEU A 17 -22.51 18.06 -7.89
N THR A 18 -23.11 19.19 -7.52
CA THR A 18 -24.02 19.28 -6.35
C THR A 18 -25.30 18.45 -6.50
N ALA A 19 -25.73 18.12 -7.73
CA ALA A 19 -26.87 17.23 -7.94
C ALA A 19 -26.50 15.75 -7.83
N HIS A 20 -25.23 15.40 -8.04
CA HIS A 20 -24.74 14.02 -8.03
C HIS A 20 -24.11 13.63 -6.67
N GLU A 21 -23.57 14.58 -5.93
CA GLU A 21 -22.82 14.34 -4.68
C GLU A 21 -23.35 15.16 -3.48
N GLY A 22 -24.24 16.13 -3.68
CA GLY A 22 -24.56 17.15 -2.67
C GLY A 22 -23.42 18.14 -2.37
N SER A 23 -22.22 17.88 -2.89
CA SER A 23 -21.00 18.66 -2.68
C SER A 23 -20.99 19.96 -3.51
N ARG A 24 -20.36 21.01 -2.97
CA ARG A 24 -20.18 22.32 -3.60
C ARG A 24 -18.68 22.59 -3.79
N VAL A 25 -18.32 23.12 -4.95
CA VAL A 25 -16.94 23.52 -5.26
C VAL A 25 -16.49 24.63 -4.30
N ARG A 26 -15.27 24.49 -3.75
CA ARG A 26 -14.58 25.55 -2.99
C ARG A 26 -13.44 26.17 -3.78
N LYS A 27 -12.60 25.32 -4.41
CA LYS A 27 -11.48 25.76 -5.25
C LYS A 27 -11.32 24.83 -6.44
N ILE A 28 -10.84 25.38 -7.56
CA ILE A 28 -10.49 24.64 -8.76
C ILE A 28 -9.02 24.95 -9.07
N GLY A 29 -8.25 23.93 -9.47
CA GLY A 29 -6.93 24.07 -10.06
C GLY A 29 -6.91 23.44 -11.45
N LEU A 30 -6.16 24.00 -12.39
CA LEU A 30 -5.89 23.37 -13.68
C LEU A 30 -4.50 22.72 -13.63
N SER A 31 -4.40 21.48 -14.09
CA SER A 31 -3.15 20.72 -14.06
C SER A 31 -2.98 19.91 -15.35
N THR A 32 -1.73 19.71 -15.76
CA THR A 32 -1.38 18.79 -16.85
C THR A 32 -0.81 17.53 -16.24
N PHE A 33 -1.41 16.39 -16.59
CA PHE A 33 -0.99 15.07 -16.14
C PHE A 33 -0.20 14.39 -17.25
N ASN A 34 1.01 13.95 -16.92
CA ASN A 34 1.89 13.27 -17.85
C ASN A 34 1.85 11.77 -17.56
N SER A 35 1.87 10.92 -18.61
CA SER A 35 1.89 9.47 -18.41
C SER A 35 3.24 8.99 -17.88
N THR A 36 3.22 7.97 -17.02
CA THR A 36 4.43 7.26 -16.57
C THR A 36 4.91 6.24 -17.60
N ALA A 37 4.01 5.74 -18.47
CA ALA A 37 4.32 4.78 -19.53
C ALA A 37 4.86 5.44 -20.80
N ASP A 38 4.35 6.63 -21.15
CA ASP A 38 4.82 7.43 -22.29
C ASP A 38 5.13 8.87 -21.85
N LYS A 39 6.39 9.26 -22.00
CA LYS A 39 6.86 10.61 -21.63
C LYS A 39 6.37 11.71 -22.59
N GLY A 40 5.95 11.36 -23.80
CA GLY A 40 5.34 12.29 -24.76
C GLY A 40 3.86 12.54 -24.52
N TYR A 41 3.19 11.68 -23.74
CA TYR A 41 1.75 11.73 -23.54
C TYR A 41 1.37 12.62 -22.34
N THR A 42 0.51 13.61 -22.58
CA THR A 42 0.01 14.52 -21.56
C THR A 42 -1.48 14.80 -21.74
N GLU A 43 -2.24 14.81 -20.64
CA GLU A 43 -3.67 15.14 -20.60
C GLU A 43 -3.93 16.36 -19.70
N PRO A 44 -4.74 17.34 -20.14
CA PRO A 44 -5.24 18.41 -19.27
C PRO A 44 -6.43 17.93 -18.44
N ALA A 45 -6.39 18.15 -17.13
CA ALA A 45 -7.52 17.92 -16.24
C ALA A 45 -7.60 19.00 -15.16
N PHE A 46 -8.77 19.20 -14.58
CA PHE A 46 -8.94 20.14 -13.47
C PHE A 46 -9.20 19.41 -12.15
N LEU A 47 -8.52 19.86 -11.11
CA LEU A 47 -8.66 19.44 -9.73
C LEU A 47 -9.71 20.31 -9.03
N VAL A 48 -10.46 19.72 -8.12
CA VAL A 48 -11.54 20.35 -7.37
C VAL A 48 -11.43 19.93 -5.92
N VAL A 49 -11.46 20.90 -5.00
CA VAL A 49 -11.75 20.64 -3.58
C VAL A 49 -13.18 21.09 -3.25
N THR A 50 -13.93 20.26 -2.52
CA THR A 50 -15.33 20.50 -2.16
C THR A 50 -15.47 21.14 -0.77
N ASN A 51 -16.69 21.57 -0.43
CA ASN A 51 -17.03 22.04 0.92
C ASN A 51 -17.06 20.92 1.98
N LEU A 52 -16.91 19.65 1.59
CA LEU A 52 -16.81 18.52 2.51
C LEU A 52 -15.36 18.11 2.76
N GLY A 53 -14.41 18.70 2.03
CA GLY A 53 -12.98 18.34 2.07
C GLY A 53 -12.58 17.22 1.11
N ASP A 54 -13.47 16.83 0.21
CA ASP A 54 -13.18 15.86 -0.84
C ASP A 54 -12.39 16.53 -1.97
N PHE A 55 -11.47 15.76 -2.54
CA PHE A 55 -10.72 16.10 -3.73
C PHE A 55 -11.18 15.23 -4.90
N SER A 56 -11.32 15.83 -6.07
CA SER A 56 -11.63 15.11 -7.30
C SER A 56 -10.95 15.73 -8.52
N ALA A 57 -10.61 14.90 -9.50
CA ALA A 57 -10.09 15.36 -10.79
C ALA A 57 -11.08 15.04 -11.91
N TYR A 58 -11.15 15.92 -12.90
CA TYR A 58 -12.05 15.82 -14.05
C TYR A 58 -11.28 16.05 -15.34
N SER A 59 -11.45 15.16 -16.32
CA SER A 59 -10.83 15.34 -17.64
C SER A 59 -11.46 16.50 -18.41
N LEU A 60 -10.67 17.09 -19.31
CA LEU A 60 -11.15 18.07 -20.27
C LEU A 60 -11.11 17.49 -21.69
N PRO A 61 -12.08 17.83 -22.56
CA PRO A 61 -13.19 18.76 -22.34
C PRO A 61 -14.46 18.15 -21.70
N GLU A 62 -14.57 16.83 -21.55
CA GLU A 62 -15.83 16.14 -21.19
C GLU A 62 -16.27 16.33 -19.74
N CYS A 63 -15.44 16.92 -18.86
CA CYS A 63 -15.72 17.06 -17.44
C CYS A 63 -16.06 15.71 -16.75
N ARG A 64 -15.47 14.61 -17.22
CA ARG A 64 -15.67 13.26 -16.65
C ARG A 64 -14.80 13.12 -15.41
N ARG A 65 -15.39 12.72 -14.28
CA ARG A 65 -14.66 12.45 -13.03
C ARG A 65 -13.71 11.27 -13.23
N GLN A 66 -12.41 11.50 -13.04
CA GLN A 66 -11.35 10.51 -13.19
C GLN A 66 -10.95 9.90 -11.83
N LEU A 67 -10.90 10.74 -10.79
CA LEU A 67 -10.61 10.31 -9.43
C LEU A 67 -11.46 11.11 -8.43
N HIS A 68 -11.68 10.50 -7.27
CA HIS A 68 -12.35 11.10 -6.11
C HIS A 68 -11.77 10.49 -4.85
N THR A 69 -11.46 11.31 -3.85
CA THR A 69 -10.92 10.89 -2.55
C THR A 69 -11.31 11.88 -1.46
N MET A 70 -11.57 11.37 -0.25
CA MET A 70 -11.86 12.20 0.94
C MET A 70 -10.56 12.38 1.71
N LEU A 71 -10.10 13.62 1.88
CA LEU A 71 -8.79 13.91 2.49
C LEU A 71 -8.89 14.85 3.68
N ILE A 72 -9.58 15.98 3.51
CA ILE A 72 -9.81 16.94 4.59
C ILE A 72 -11.19 16.63 5.18
N LYS A 73 -11.35 16.78 6.50
CA LYS A 73 -12.67 16.60 7.13
C LYS A 73 -13.53 17.85 6.90
N LYS A 74 -14.85 17.68 6.74
CA LYS A 74 -15.79 18.79 6.49
C LYS A 74 -15.77 19.89 7.55
N GLU A 75 -15.39 19.55 8.78
CA GLU A 75 -15.23 20.48 9.90
C GLU A 75 -13.94 21.31 9.85
N ASP A 76 -12.91 20.86 9.11
CA ASP A 76 -11.66 21.61 8.93
C ASP A 76 -11.77 22.63 7.79
N ILE A 77 -12.47 23.72 8.11
CA ILE A 77 -12.66 24.86 7.22
C ILE A 77 -11.32 25.52 6.86
N ASN A 78 -10.31 25.44 7.74
CA ASN A 78 -9.00 26.05 7.51
C ASN A 78 -8.16 25.24 6.53
N GLY A 79 -8.14 23.91 6.64
CA GLY A 79 -7.57 23.01 5.63
C GLY A 79 -8.22 23.21 4.26
N ILE A 80 -9.56 23.23 4.20
CA ILE A 80 -10.29 23.43 2.93
C ILE A 80 -9.96 24.78 2.28
N ASN A 81 -9.88 25.87 3.06
CA ASN A 81 -9.61 27.21 2.53
C ASN A 81 -8.12 27.43 2.17
N SER A 82 -7.19 26.86 2.95
CA SER A 82 -5.75 26.95 2.70
C SER A 82 -5.28 26.14 1.49
N CYS A 83 -6.05 25.13 1.08
CA CYS A 83 -5.76 24.29 -0.08
C CYS A 83 -5.32 25.09 -1.32
N VAL A 84 -4.17 24.77 -1.90
CA VAL A 84 -3.66 25.31 -3.17
C VAL A 84 -3.28 24.17 -4.12
N PHE A 85 -3.47 24.38 -5.42
CA PHE A 85 -3.17 23.41 -6.47
C PHE A 85 -1.93 23.81 -7.27
N SER A 86 -1.15 22.80 -7.66
CA SER A 86 0.00 22.90 -8.56
C SER A 86 -0.39 22.55 -10.00
N ASN A 87 0.29 23.15 -10.97
CA ASN A 87 0.12 22.83 -12.39
C ASN A 87 0.53 21.38 -12.74
N ARG A 88 1.33 20.73 -11.89
CA ARG A 88 1.82 19.33 -12.06
C ARG A 88 0.90 18.25 -11.49
N GLY A 89 -0.27 18.64 -10.97
CA GLY A 89 -1.23 17.71 -10.35
C GLY A 89 -0.92 17.39 -8.89
N GLU A 90 -0.36 18.33 -8.14
CA GLU A 90 -0.20 18.26 -6.68
C GLU A 90 -1.12 19.26 -5.98
N ALA A 91 -1.37 19.06 -4.69
CA ALA A 91 -2.00 20.04 -3.81
C ALA A 91 -1.25 20.15 -2.47
N LEU A 92 -1.35 21.31 -1.83
CA LEU A 92 -0.86 21.57 -0.48
C LEU A 92 -1.99 22.18 0.33
N TYR A 93 -2.16 21.77 1.58
CA TYR A 93 -3.11 22.37 2.53
C TYR A 93 -2.54 22.37 3.94
N SER A 94 -3.03 23.25 4.80
CA SER A 94 -2.62 23.31 6.21
C SER A 94 -3.38 22.28 7.04
N VAL A 95 -2.66 21.37 7.71
CA VAL A 95 -3.20 20.47 8.73
C VAL A 95 -3.19 21.15 10.10
N SER A 96 -2.18 21.99 10.34
CA SER A 96 -2.09 22.88 11.49
C SER A 96 -1.52 24.24 11.07
N PRO A 97 -1.52 25.27 11.95
CA PRO A 97 -0.95 26.59 11.63
C PRO A 97 0.53 26.57 11.21
N CYS A 98 1.28 25.51 11.55
CA CYS A 98 2.70 25.35 11.25
C CYS A 98 3.00 24.10 10.40
N GLU A 99 1.98 23.36 9.93
CA GLU A 99 2.14 22.09 9.23
C GLU A 99 1.34 22.06 7.93
N LEU A 100 2.04 21.79 6.83
CA LEU A 100 1.46 21.63 5.50
C LEU A 100 1.54 20.17 5.08
N GLN A 101 0.40 19.60 4.66
CA GLN A 101 0.37 18.29 4.04
C GLN A 101 0.32 18.43 2.51
N ARG A 102 1.15 17.63 1.84
CA ARG A 102 1.17 17.48 0.39
C ARG A 102 0.29 16.30 -0.03
N VAL A 103 -0.43 16.48 -1.14
CA VAL A 103 -1.22 15.46 -1.82
C VAL A 103 -0.76 15.45 -3.27
N SER A 104 -0.58 14.28 -3.87
CA SER A 104 -0.35 14.16 -5.31
C SER A 104 -1.47 13.39 -5.98
N PHE A 105 -1.89 13.89 -7.13
CA PHE A 105 -2.80 13.25 -8.08
C PHE A 105 -2.05 12.74 -9.31
N SER A 106 -0.74 13.01 -9.40
CA SER A 106 0.07 12.82 -10.60
C SER A 106 1.07 11.68 -10.39
N ALA A 107 0.95 10.63 -11.20
CA ALA A 107 1.81 9.44 -11.10
C ALA A 107 3.30 9.74 -11.37
N GLN A 108 3.63 10.83 -12.07
CA GLN A 108 5.02 11.30 -12.24
C GLN A 108 5.57 12.11 -11.06
N HIS A 109 4.71 12.73 -10.25
CA HIS A 109 5.13 13.68 -9.21
C HIS A 109 4.79 13.13 -7.82
N ILE A 110 5.60 12.18 -7.37
CA ILE A 110 5.48 11.56 -6.05
C ILE A 110 6.63 12.07 -5.18
N THR A 111 6.31 13.00 -4.27
CA THR A 111 7.27 13.50 -3.27
C THR A 111 7.22 12.59 -2.05
N GLN A 112 8.30 11.84 -1.79
CA GLN A 112 8.45 10.94 -0.64
C GLN A 112 9.79 11.20 0.06
N SER A 113 9.82 10.99 1.37
CA SER A 113 11.06 11.02 2.16
C SER A 113 11.84 9.72 1.99
N TYR A 114 13.13 9.84 1.67
CA TYR A 114 14.07 8.72 1.61
C TYR A 114 15.16 8.94 2.65
N GLY A 115 15.52 7.90 3.39
CA GLY A 115 16.57 7.94 4.40
C GLY A 115 17.01 6.53 4.77
N SER A 116 18.29 6.39 5.09
CA SER A 116 18.87 5.16 5.63
C SER A 116 19.65 5.55 6.89
N LEU A 117 19.44 4.81 7.97
CA LEU A 117 20.24 4.92 9.19
C LEU A 117 21.14 3.69 9.25
N PRO A 118 22.48 3.83 9.18
CA PRO A 118 23.36 2.69 9.38
C PRO A 118 23.17 2.15 10.79
N ALA A 119 23.15 0.82 10.93
CA ALA A 119 23.14 0.20 12.25
C ALA A 119 24.45 0.57 12.98
N PRO A 120 24.40 0.89 14.29
CA PRO A 120 25.62 1.03 15.06
C PRO A 120 26.34 -0.32 15.14
N ASP A 121 27.66 -0.31 15.03
CA ASP A 121 28.50 -1.50 15.20
C ASP A 121 28.43 -1.97 16.66
N LEU A 122 27.43 -2.78 17.01
CA LEU A 122 27.46 -3.54 18.24
C LEU A 122 28.58 -4.59 18.14
N PRO A 123 29.54 -4.65 19.08
CA PRO A 123 30.53 -5.70 19.07
C PRO A 123 29.82 -7.05 19.22
N THR A 124 29.93 -7.89 18.20
CA THR A 124 29.42 -9.26 18.23
C THR A 124 30.03 -9.95 19.45
N PRO A 125 29.22 -10.52 20.37
CA PRO A 125 29.79 -11.33 21.44
C PRO A 125 30.40 -12.57 20.80
N SER A 126 31.74 -12.57 20.66
CA SER A 126 32.49 -13.70 20.13
C SER A 126 32.10 -14.97 20.90
N ALA A 127 31.46 -15.91 20.20
CA ALA A 127 30.96 -17.13 20.80
C ALA A 127 32.11 -17.89 21.48
N THR A 128 32.11 -17.89 22.81
CA THR A 128 33.11 -18.62 23.60
C THR A 128 32.77 -20.10 23.55
N THR A 129 33.28 -20.81 22.55
CA THR A 129 33.34 -22.28 22.55
C THR A 129 34.43 -22.82 21.64
N ALA A 130 35.49 -23.32 22.25
CA ALA A 130 36.15 -24.54 21.82
C ALA A 130 36.68 -25.25 23.09
N PRO A 131 36.26 -26.49 23.39
CA PRO A 131 36.73 -27.21 24.57
C PRO A 131 38.16 -27.73 24.36
N VAL A 132 38.91 -27.89 25.45
CA VAL A 132 40.25 -28.47 25.43
C VAL A 132 40.16 -29.96 25.07
N SER A 133 40.87 -30.37 24.03
CA SER A 133 40.93 -31.76 23.59
C SER A 133 41.86 -32.59 24.48
N ASN A 134 41.29 -33.37 25.40
CA ASN A 134 42.01 -34.46 26.06
C ASN A 134 41.87 -35.75 25.24
N ALA A 135 43.00 -36.27 24.76
CA ALA A 135 43.07 -37.62 24.22
C ALA A 135 43.14 -38.66 25.37
N GLN A 136 42.60 -39.85 25.11
CA GLN A 136 42.57 -41.04 25.97
C GLN A 136 43.04 -42.24 25.14
N PRO A 137 43.29 -43.43 25.73
CA PRO A 137 43.57 -43.77 27.14
C PRO A 137 44.89 -44.58 27.27
N ASP A 138 45.19 -45.11 28.46
CA ASP A 138 46.04 -46.32 28.56
C ASP A 138 45.50 -47.33 29.61
N ASP A 139 45.60 -48.59 29.20
CA ASP A 139 45.46 -49.91 29.85
C ASP A 139 44.25 -50.31 30.75
N SER A 140 44.10 -51.65 30.85
CA SER A 140 43.29 -52.47 31.79
C SER A 140 41.87 -52.89 31.36
N GLN A 141 41.80 -54.05 30.69
CA GLN A 141 41.02 -55.27 31.04
C GLN A 141 39.58 -55.08 31.61
N ASP A 142 38.54 -55.79 31.16
CA ASP A 142 38.48 -57.27 31.14
C ASP A 142 37.33 -57.86 30.28
N GLN A 143 37.21 -59.19 30.23
CA GLN A 143 36.43 -59.98 29.26
C GLN A 143 35.01 -60.42 29.70
N LYS A 144 34.05 -60.40 28.75
CA LYS A 144 33.07 -61.48 28.35
C LYS A 144 31.81 -60.83 27.71
N LYS A 145 31.38 -61.19 26.48
CA LYS A 145 30.66 -62.42 26.05
C LYS A 145 29.43 -62.71 26.93
N ASN A 146 28.20 -62.94 26.42
CA ASN A 146 27.74 -63.11 25.04
C ASN A 146 26.21 -62.82 24.95
N ASN A 147 25.80 -62.20 23.84
CA ASN A 147 24.74 -62.59 22.89
C ASN A 147 23.43 -63.30 23.32
N ASN A 148 22.34 -62.82 22.70
CA ASN A 148 21.15 -63.57 22.19
C ASN A 148 20.22 -64.18 23.27
N GLU A 149 18.92 -64.46 23.08
CA GLU A 149 17.84 -64.23 22.08
C GLU A 149 16.52 -64.61 22.84
N ALA A 150 15.27 -64.25 22.50
CA ALA A 150 14.59 -63.32 21.59
C ALA A 150 13.09 -63.28 22.05
N VAL A 151 12.11 -63.06 21.15
CA VAL A 151 10.66 -63.45 21.30
C VAL A 151 9.84 -62.65 22.34
N SER A 152 8.58 -62.21 22.14
CA SER A 152 7.70 -62.01 20.95
C SER A 152 6.48 -61.15 21.37
N GLU A 153 5.62 -60.76 20.41
CA GLU A 153 4.12 -60.83 20.45
C GLU A 153 3.32 -60.26 21.66
N ASP A 154 2.07 -59.79 21.55
CA ASP A 154 1.12 -59.59 20.43
C ASP A 154 -0.01 -58.64 20.92
N GLY A 155 -0.74 -58.02 19.98
CA GLY A 155 -2.19 -57.84 20.11
C GLY A 155 -2.69 -56.51 20.69
N GLY A 156 -3.69 -55.84 20.10
CA GLY A 156 -4.42 -56.17 18.87
C GLY A 156 -5.42 -55.07 18.46
N ALA A 157 -6.14 -55.36 17.37
CA ALA A 157 -7.15 -54.54 16.67
C ALA A 157 -8.30 -54.00 17.59
N MET A 158 -9.21 -53.11 17.17
CA MET A 158 -9.91 -53.09 15.86
C MET A 158 -10.66 -51.78 15.56
N ALA A 159 -11.06 -51.63 14.29
CA ALA A 159 -11.69 -50.45 13.70
C ALA A 159 -13.21 -50.32 13.97
N THR A 160 -13.77 -49.14 13.66
CA THR A 160 -14.98 -49.03 12.79
C THR A 160 -14.96 -47.73 11.98
N ASP A 161 -15.61 -47.80 10.82
CA ASP A 161 -15.74 -46.82 9.75
C ASP A 161 -16.88 -45.82 9.96
N VAL A 162 -16.86 -44.69 9.24
CA VAL A 162 -17.97 -44.10 8.44
C VAL A 162 -17.55 -42.71 7.91
N SER A 163 -17.83 -42.51 6.62
CA SER A 163 -17.60 -41.32 5.78
C SER A 163 -18.35 -40.04 6.17
N GLU A 164 -17.78 -38.88 5.85
CA GLU A 164 -18.52 -37.78 5.18
C GLU A 164 -17.57 -36.84 4.40
N GLU A 165 -18.12 -36.14 3.41
CA GLU A 165 -17.40 -35.48 2.30
C GLU A 165 -17.65 -33.96 2.32
N SER A 166 -16.60 -33.13 2.28
CA SER A 166 -16.72 -31.70 1.95
C SER A 166 -15.39 -31.06 1.55
N ASP A 167 -15.38 -30.38 0.40
CA ASP A 167 -14.26 -29.59 -0.11
C ASP A 167 -13.88 -28.42 0.81
N ASP A 168 -12.57 -28.18 0.99
CA ASP A 168 -12.08 -26.83 1.26
C ASP A 168 -10.61 -26.66 0.81
N LYS A 169 -10.41 -26.11 -0.40
CA LYS A 169 -9.08 -25.88 -0.97
C LYS A 169 -8.68 -24.42 -0.83
N ALA A 170 -8.07 -24.09 0.30
CA ALA A 170 -7.46 -22.79 0.53
C ALA A 170 -6.40 -22.47 -0.55
N LEU A 171 -6.60 -21.38 -1.31
CA LEU A 171 -5.66 -20.88 -2.30
C LEU A 171 -5.19 -19.47 -1.91
N SER A 172 -3.97 -19.37 -1.38
CA SER A 172 -3.30 -18.09 -1.13
C SER A 172 -2.83 -17.45 -2.45
N PRO A 173 -3.04 -16.14 -2.68
CA PRO A 173 -2.54 -15.47 -3.88
C PRO A 173 -1.03 -15.22 -3.80
N VAL A 174 -0.28 -15.70 -4.79
CA VAL A 174 1.13 -15.36 -4.98
C VAL A 174 1.22 -14.05 -5.76
N LEU A 175 1.65 -12.97 -5.10
CA LEU A 175 2.14 -11.78 -5.78
C LEU A 175 3.62 -12.02 -6.14
N LYS A 176 3.96 -12.00 -7.44
CA LYS A 176 5.35 -11.86 -7.88
C LYS A 176 5.60 -10.42 -8.33
N VAL A 177 6.72 -9.89 -7.84
CA VAL A 177 7.33 -8.62 -8.25
C VAL A 177 7.98 -8.79 -9.63
#